data_AF-A0A5E4M5I6-F1
#
_entry.id   AF-A0A5E4M5I6-F1
#
_cell.length_a   1.000
_cell.length_b   1.000
_cell.length_c   1.000
_cell.angle_alpha   90.00
_cell.angle_beta   90.00
_cell.angle_gamma   90.00
#
_symmetry.space_group_name_H-M   'P 1'
#
loop_
_entity.id
_entity.type
_entity.pdbx_description
1 polymer ?
#
loop_
_entity_poly.entity_id
_entity_poly.type
_entity_poly.pdbx_seq_one_letter_code
_entity_poly.pdbx_strand_id
1 'polypeptide(L)'
;MEIKSGLYIAGILFALAVILTSTDCKNERKTGAAARLFNKVIGFTPKLKEYDITKLLDLILNDADLVKMAAYNKLFYLYKKQANTTSDETKKLIAVAMIRSTTELIKYYSVVFNYIKVKIALADGLEYAKKCSKIKNAEAECNKWKTMLIEAYVYRHKFAIDRISVQKFKEAYARAKKTNPDDKMINFLGTKVSCEVKLMEGNKKNALRNLDMWFKGINNSDQKFDCITELLKYENEIEIVGSYPGEYYYLLGRAYAKQKNNQKALECLVKARQGPIVCQKTRSKNKKVQELYEKLYIGEYAEH
;
A
#
# COMPACT_ATOMS: atom_id res chain seq x y z
N MET A 1 -31.80 -27.27 32.72
CA MET A 1 -31.99 -26.13 31.79
C MET A 1 -30.62 -25.77 31.23
N GLU A 2 -30.19 -26.52 30.22
CA GLU A 2 -28.84 -26.42 29.65
C GLU A 2 -28.77 -25.30 28.61
N ILE A 3 -27.79 -24.42 28.78
CA ILE A 3 -27.62 -23.22 27.99
C ILE A 3 -26.92 -23.59 26.67
N LYS A 4 -27.71 -23.61 25.59
CA LYS A 4 -27.28 -23.59 24.19
C LYS A 4 -26.40 -22.36 23.91
N SER A 5 -25.10 -22.47 24.13
CA SER A 5 -24.11 -21.41 23.84
C SER A 5 -23.06 -21.81 22.80
N GLY A 6 -23.05 -23.07 22.34
CA GLY A 6 -22.07 -23.58 21.38
C GLY A 6 -22.36 -23.29 19.89
N LEU A 7 -23.60 -22.99 19.50
CA LEU A 7 -23.98 -22.90 18.08
C LEU A 7 -23.78 -21.52 17.43
N TYR A 8 -23.71 -20.44 18.22
CA TYR A 8 -23.64 -19.08 17.68
C TYR A 8 -22.21 -18.64 17.29
N ILE A 9 -21.18 -19.25 17.88
CA ILE A 9 -19.78 -18.89 17.59
C ILE A 9 -19.27 -19.64 16.34
N ALA A 10 -19.76 -20.86 16.09
CA ALA A 10 -19.42 -21.61 14.88
C ALA A 10 -20.02 -21.01 13.59
N GLY A 11 -21.22 -20.42 13.66
CA GLY A 11 -21.87 -19.79 12.50
C GLY A 11 -21.18 -18.51 12.01
N ILE A 12 -20.59 -17.71 12.90
CA ILE A 12 -19.87 -16.48 12.55
C ILE A 12 -18.47 -16.79 11.98
N LEU A 13 -17.81 -17.84 12.48
CA LEU A 13 -16.53 -18.31 11.94
C LEU A 13 -16.68 -18.95 10.55
N PHE A 14 -17.79 -19.62 10.26
CA PHE A 14 -18.05 -20.18 8.92
C PHE A 14 -18.40 -19.10 7.88
N ALA A 15 -19.14 -18.05 8.28
CA ALA A 15 -19.42 -16.91 7.41
C ALA A 15 -18.16 -16.09 7.04
N LEU A 16 -17.16 -16.06 7.92
CA LEU A 16 -15.87 -15.40 7.66
C LEU A 16 -14.93 -16.20 6.75
N ALA A 17 -15.06 -17.53 6.71
CA ALA A 17 -14.28 -18.39 5.82
C ALA A 17 -14.84 -18.43 4.39
N VAL A 18 -16.17 -18.37 4.22
CA VAL A 18 -16.83 -18.45 2.91
C VAL A 18 -16.56 -17.20 2.02
N ILE A 19 -16.28 -16.04 2.61
CA ILE A 19 -15.96 -14.81 1.85
C ILE A 19 -14.58 -14.89 1.15
N LEU A 20 -13.72 -15.84 1.53
CA LEU A 20 -12.42 -16.03 0.89
C LEU A 20 -12.47 -16.94 -0.34
N THR A 21 -13.57 -17.67 -0.57
CA THR A 21 -13.66 -18.66 -1.64
C THR A 21 -15.09 -18.78 -2.20
N SER A 22 -15.66 -17.74 -2.79
CA SER A 22 -16.80 -17.96 -3.69
C SER A 22 -16.97 -16.82 -4.68
N THR A 23 -17.55 -17.21 -5.80
CA THR A 23 -18.09 -16.47 -6.93
C THR A 23 -18.99 -15.25 -6.61
N ASP A 24 -19.25 -14.93 -5.34
CA ASP A 24 -20.22 -13.91 -4.91
C ASP A 24 -19.76 -12.46 -5.06
N CYS A 25 -18.45 -12.19 -5.09
CA CYS A 25 -17.94 -10.84 -5.39
C CYS A 25 -18.31 -10.34 -6.81
N LYS A 26 -18.66 -11.25 -7.75
CA LYS A 26 -19.02 -10.85 -9.12
C LYS A 26 -20.45 -10.33 -9.25
N ASN A 27 -21.39 -10.78 -8.41
CA ASN A 27 -22.81 -10.43 -8.54
C ASN A 27 -23.18 -9.12 -7.81
N GLU A 28 -22.45 -8.71 -6.78
CA GLU A 28 -22.72 -7.44 -6.08
C GLU A 28 -22.47 -6.18 -6.92
N ARG A 29 -21.70 -6.29 -8.00
CA ARG A 29 -21.30 -5.17 -8.86
C ARG A 29 -22.38 -4.65 -9.79
N LYS A 30 -23.42 -5.44 -10.11
CA LYS A 30 -24.41 -5.01 -11.12
C LYS A 30 -25.62 -4.27 -10.52
N THR A 31 -26.01 -4.54 -9.27
CA THR A 31 -27.18 -3.90 -8.62
C THR A 31 -27.16 -3.92 -7.07
N GLY A 32 -26.07 -4.36 -6.45
CA GLY A 32 -25.98 -4.60 -5.01
C GLY A 32 -25.85 -3.33 -4.14
N ALA A 33 -26.22 -3.45 -2.86
CA ALA A 33 -26.05 -2.40 -1.85
C ALA A 33 -24.58 -1.93 -1.73
N ALA A 34 -23.62 -2.83 -1.94
CA ALA A 34 -22.19 -2.52 -1.94
C ALA A 34 -21.75 -1.57 -3.06
N ALA A 35 -22.27 -1.72 -4.28
CA ALA A 35 -22.01 -0.81 -5.40
C ALA A 35 -22.64 0.58 -5.16
N ARG A 36 -23.83 0.62 -4.55
CA ARG A 36 -24.48 1.86 -4.11
C ARG A 36 -23.67 2.55 -3.00
N LEU A 37 -23.11 1.82 -2.04
CA LEU A 37 -22.21 2.32 -0.99
C LEU A 37 -20.85 2.79 -1.53
N PHE A 38 -20.32 2.14 -2.57
CA PHE A 38 -19.10 2.59 -3.25
C PHE A 38 -19.31 3.98 -3.85
N ASN A 39 -20.39 4.18 -4.61
CA ASN A 39 -20.73 5.46 -5.25
C ASN A 39 -21.20 6.54 -4.25
N LYS A 40 -21.94 6.18 -3.20
CA LYS A 40 -22.50 7.14 -2.22
C LYS A 40 -21.44 7.86 -1.38
N VAL A 41 -20.27 7.25 -1.18
CA VAL A 41 -19.21 7.77 -0.29
C VAL A 41 -18.08 8.49 -1.07
N ILE A 42 -18.00 8.33 -2.39
CA ILE A 42 -17.06 9.11 -3.24
C ILE A 42 -17.63 10.53 -3.46
N GLY A 43 -18.87 10.81 -3.03
CA GLY A 43 -19.52 12.09 -3.25
C GLY A 43 -19.69 12.37 -4.74
N PHE A 44 -20.21 13.54 -5.08
CA PHE A 44 -20.32 13.99 -6.46
C PHE A 44 -18.91 14.20 -7.03
N THR A 45 -18.30 13.14 -7.58
CA THR A 45 -16.98 13.25 -8.18
C THR A 45 -17.10 14.02 -9.49
N PRO A 46 -16.40 15.15 -9.67
CA PRO A 46 -16.52 15.94 -10.88
C PRO A 46 -16.12 15.11 -12.11
N LYS A 47 -16.80 15.35 -13.24
CA LYS A 47 -16.45 14.70 -14.50
C LYS A 47 -15.15 15.31 -15.03
N LEU A 48 -14.11 14.49 -15.18
CA LEU A 48 -12.89 14.90 -15.87
C LEU A 48 -13.04 14.80 -17.39
N LYS A 49 -12.57 15.86 -18.08
CA LYS A 49 -12.48 15.94 -19.54
C LYS A 49 -11.19 15.33 -20.11
N GLU A 50 -10.27 14.86 -19.27
CA GLU A 50 -9.00 14.25 -19.69
C GLU A 50 -9.21 12.81 -20.19
N TYR A 51 -8.59 12.44 -21.31
CA TYR A 51 -8.68 11.10 -21.93
C TYR A 51 -7.30 10.43 -22.07
N ASP A 52 -6.21 11.17 -21.92
CA ASP A 52 -4.87 10.63 -21.95
C ASP A 52 -4.59 9.78 -20.70
N ILE A 53 -4.17 8.52 -20.90
CA ILE A 53 -3.97 7.56 -19.81
C ILE A 53 -2.83 7.98 -18.89
N THR A 54 -1.77 8.56 -19.45
CA THR A 54 -0.58 8.98 -18.70
C THR A 54 -0.91 10.17 -17.81
N LYS A 55 -1.64 11.16 -18.33
CA LYS A 55 -2.12 12.31 -17.54
C LYS A 55 -3.12 11.88 -16.46
N LEU A 56 -4.05 10.98 -16.78
CA LEU A 56 -4.95 10.42 -15.77
C LEU A 56 -4.19 9.71 -14.66
N LEU A 57 -3.15 8.97 -15.00
CA LEU A 57 -2.31 8.29 -14.03
C LEU A 57 -1.52 9.27 -13.15
N ASP A 58 -0.99 10.34 -13.74
CA ASP A 58 -0.30 11.41 -13.00
C ASP A 58 -1.22 12.04 -11.95
N LEU A 59 -2.44 12.42 -12.34
CA LEU A 59 -3.47 12.95 -11.43
C LEU A 59 -3.77 11.98 -10.27
N ILE A 60 -3.86 10.68 -10.56
CA ILE A 60 -4.13 9.64 -9.55
C ILE A 60 -3.00 9.53 -8.52
N LEU A 61 -1.75 9.74 -8.94
CA LEU A 61 -0.59 9.58 -8.08
C LEU A 61 -0.30 10.83 -7.26
N ASN A 62 -0.49 12.00 -7.85
CA ASN A 62 0.11 13.24 -7.36
C ASN A 62 -0.89 14.29 -6.86
N ASP A 63 -2.20 14.14 -7.15
CA ASP A 63 -3.19 15.18 -6.85
C ASP A 63 -3.99 14.94 -5.54
N ALA A 64 -4.96 15.79 -5.25
CA ALA A 64 -5.88 15.67 -4.12
C ALA A 64 -6.88 14.51 -4.30
N ASP A 65 -7.39 13.98 -3.19
CA ASP A 65 -8.19 12.74 -3.19
C ASP A 65 -9.41 12.77 -4.13
N LEU A 66 -10.13 13.91 -4.23
CA LEU A 66 -11.27 14.03 -5.14
C LEU A 66 -10.85 13.99 -6.62
N VAL A 67 -9.72 14.60 -6.96
CA VAL A 67 -9.16 14.57 -8.33
C VAL A 67 -8.70 13.15 -8.66
N LYS A 68 -8.01 12.47 -7.72
CA LYS A 68 -7.62 11.06 -7.86
C LYS A 68 -8.83 10.16 -8.14
N MET A 69 -9.92 10.34 -7.40
CA MET A 69 -11.16 9.57 -7.59
C MET A 69 -11.80 9.86 -8.96
N ALA A 70 -11.80 11.13 -9.39
CA ALA A 70 -12.32 11.51 -10.70
C ALA A 70 -11.51 10.87 -11.84
N ALA A 71 -10.18 10.89 -11.71
CA ALA A 71 -9.26 10.34 -12.69
C ALA A 71 -9.36 8.81 -12.76
N TYR A 72 -9.49 8.15 -11.61
CA TYR A 72 -9.77 6.71 -11.54
C TYR A 72 -11.07 6.33 -12.27
N ASN A 73 -12.17 7.05 -12.02
CA ASN A 73 -13.46 6.79 -12.67
C ASN A 73 -13.36 6.94 -14.20
N LYS A 74 -12.62 7.95 -14.66
CA LYS A 74 -12.36 8.17 -16.08
C LYS A 74 -11.50 7.07 -16.70
N LEU A 75 -10.42 6.68 -16.02
CA LEU A 75 -9.55 5.58 -16.45
C LEU A 75 -10.32 4.26 -16.53
N PHE A 76 -11.18 3.97 -15.55
CA PHE A 76 -12.02 2.78 -15.55
C PHE A 76 -13.02 2.76 -16.71
N TYR A 77 -13.60 3.92 -17.05
CA TYR A 77 -14.44 4.06 -18.24
C TYR A 77 -13.66 3.73 -19.52
N LEU A 78 -12.43 4.26 -19.67
CA LEU A 78 -11.56 3.96 -20.81
C LEU A 78 -11.20 2.47 -20.87
N TYR A 79 -10.82 1.88 -19.74
CA TYR A 79 -10.54 0.45 -19.63
C TYR A 79 -11.69 -0.42 -20.13
N LYS A 80 -12.93 -0.10 -19.75
CA LYS A 80 -14.13 -0.83 -20.21
C LYS A 80 -14.39 -0.64 -21.70
N LYS A 81 -14.22 0.57 -22.22
CA LYS A 81 -14.50 0.90 -23.63
C LYS A 81 -13.45 0.31 -24.58
N GLN A 82 -12.19 0.24 -24.15
CA GLN A 82 -11.04 -0.10 -25.00
C GLN A 82 -10.58 -1.57 -24.86
N ALA A 83 -11.26 -2.38 -24.05
CA ALA A 83 -10.86 -3.75 -23.73
C ALA A 83 -10.64 -4.67 -24.95
N ASN A 84 -11.32 -4.39 -26.08
CA ASN A 84 -11.33 -5.28 -27.25
C ASN A 84 -10.73 -4.67 -28.53
N THR A 85 -10.30 -3.40 -28.53
CA THR A 85 -9.96 -2.67 -29.78
C THR A 85 -8.57 -2.05 -29.80
N THR A 86 -7.73 -2.31 -28.80
CA THR A 86 -6.43 -1.64 -28.62
C THR A 86 -5.24 -2.59 -28.71
N SER A 87 -4.06 -2.05 -29.02
CA SER A 87 -2.79 -2.78 -29.07
C SER A 87 -2.43 -3.36 -27.70
N ASP A 88 -1.58 -4.39 -27.67
CA ASP A 88 -1.13 -5.00 -26.41
C ASP A 88 -0.39 -3.99 -25.52
N GLU A 89 0.32 -3.02 -26.11
CA GLU A 89 0.99 -1.95 -25.38
C GLU A 89 0.01 -1.01 -24.68
N THR A 90 -1.06 -0.59 -25.37
CA THR A 90 -2.10 0.24 -24.76
C THR A 90 -2.87 -0.54 -23.69
N LYS A 91 -3.18 -1.82 -23.94
CA LYS A 91 -3.79 -2.69 -22.92
C LYS A 91 -2.91 -2.82 -21.68
N LYS A 92 -1.59 -2.97 -21.87
CA LYS A 92 -0.61 -3.03 -20.77
C LYS A 92 -0.63 -1.72 -19.98
N LEU A 93 -0.52 -0.58 -20.67
CA LEU A 93 -0.53 0.74 -20.04
C LEU A 93 -1.78 0.96 -19.18
N ILE A 94 -2.97 0.66 -19.71
CA ILE A 94 -4.21 0.80 -18.95
C ILE A 94 -4.26 -0.18 -17.78
N ALA A 95 -3.89 -1.44 -17.98
CA ALA A 95 -3.93 -2.44 -16.92
C ALA A 95 -3.00 -2.06 -15.76
N VAL A 96 -1.77 -1.61 -16.07
CA VAL A 96 -0.81 -1.10 -15.09
C VAL A 96 -1.36 0.14 -14.38
N ALA A 97 -1.93 1.10 -15.13
CA ALA A 97 -2.54 2.29 -14.56
C ALA A 97 -3.69 1.93 -13.59
N MET A 98 -4.51 0.93 -13.93
CA MET A 98 -5.58 0.45 -13.05
C MET A 98 -5.03 -0.18 -11.75
N ILE A 99 -3.97 -1.00 -11.82
CA ILE A 99 -3.33 -1.59 -10.64
C ILE A 99 -2.77 -0.47 -9.73
N ARG A 100 -2.06 0.50 -10.31
CA ARG A 100 -1.52 1.67 -9.59
C ARG A 100 -2.63 2.48 -8.92
N SER A 101 -3.73 2.69 -9.63
CA SER A 101 -4.87 3.45 -9.11
C SER A 101 -5.56 2.74 -7.95
N THR A 102 -5.79 1.43 -8.05
CA THR A 102 -6.34 0.63 -6.95
C THR A 102 -5.40 0.62 -5.73
N THR A 103 -4.08 0.66 -5.95
CA THR A 103 -3.08 0.81 -4.88
C THR A 103 -3.24 2.13 -4.13
N GLU A 104 -3.46 3.24 -4.84
CA GLU A 104 -3.74 4.55 -4.20
C GLU A 104 -5.09 4.57 -3.47
N LEU A 105 -6.12 3.90 -4.00
CA LEU A 105 -7.41 3.75 -3.31
C LEU A 105 -7.27 2.97 -1.99
N ILE A 106 -6.48 1.89 -1.97
CA ILE A 106 -6.18 1.17 -0.72
C ILE A 106 -5.54 2.13 0.29
N LYS A 107 -4.50 2.87 -0.13
CA LYS A 107 -3.80 3.82 0.75
C LYS A 107 -4.76 4.89 1.31
N TYR A 108 -5.69 5.40 0.49
CA TYR A 108 -6.72 6.33 0.94
C TYR A 108 -7.69 5.69 1.95
N TYR A 109 -8.33 4.58 1.56
CA TYR A 109 -9.36 3.93 2.38
C TYR A 109 -8.83 3.37 3.70
N SER A 110 -7.57 2.97 3.75
CA SER A 110 -6.91 2.59 5.01
C SER A 110 -6.81 3.76 6.00
N VAL A 111 -6.59 4.99 5.52
CA VAL A 111 -6.48 6.17 6.39
C VAL A 111 -7.84 6.63 6.91
N VAL A 112 -8.91 6.50 6.10
CA VAL A 112 -10.29 6.80 6.53
C VAL A 112 -10.97 5.60 7.19
N PHE A 113 -10.21 4.56 7.55
CA PHE A 113 -10.66 3.36 8.27
C PHE A 113 -11.83 2.60 7.60
N ASN A 114 -11.90 2.61 6.27
CA ASN A 114 -12.96 1.90 5.52
C ASN A 114 -12.48 0.52 5.03
N TYR A 115 -12.59 -0.49 5.91
CA TYR A 115 -12.06 -1.83 5.65
C TYR A 115 -12.75 -2.56 4.47
N ILE A 116 -14.07 -2.37 4.31
CA ILE A 116 -14.82 -3.02 3.24
C ILE A 116 -14.29 -2.53 1.89
N LYS A 117 -14.12 -1.21 1.75
CA LYS A 117 -13.60 -0.61 0.51
C LYS A 117 -12.16 -0.98 0.23
N VAL A 118 -11.34 -1.20 1.26
CA VAL A 118 -9.97 -1.70 1.06
C VAL A 118 -9.99 -3.11 0.47
N LYS A 119 -10.82 -4.00 1.00
CA LYS A 119 -10.95 -5.37 0.48
C LYS A 119 -11.46 -5.38 -0.97
N ILE A 120 -12.45 -4.55 -1.27
CA ILE A 120 -12.95 -4.38 -2.65
C ILE A 120 -11.85 -3.86 -3.57
N ALA A 121 -11.14 -2.80 -3.19
CA ALA A 121 -10.05 -2.24 -3.99
C ALA A 121 -8.90 -3.24 -4.21
N LEU A 122 -8.58 -4.06 -3.21
CA LEU A 122 -7.61 -5.15 -3.34
C LEU A 122 -8.09 -6.21 -4.34
N ALA A 123 -9.33 -6.68 -4.22
CA ALA A 123 -9.90 -7.67 -5.14
C ALA A 123 -9.87 -7.16 -6.59
N ASP A 124 -10.25 -5.89 -6.79
CA ASP A 124 -10.22 -5.21 -8.08
C ASP A 124 -8.79 -5.14 -8.64
N GLY A 125 -7.84 -4.66 -7.84
CA GLY A 125 -6.44 -4.56 -8.23
C GLY A 125 -5.83 -5.92 -8.59
N LEU A 126 -6.17 -6.98 -7.85
CA LEU A 126 -5.73 -8.35 -8.15
C LEU A 126 -6.37 -8.89 -9.44
N GLU A 127 -7.64 -8.53 -9.73
CA GLU A 127 -8.29 -8.86 -11.00
C GLU A 127 -7.56 -8.18 -12.17
N TYR A 128 -7.23 -6.89 -12.05
CA TYR A 128 -6.46 -6.18 -13.06
C TYR A 128 -5.05 -6.76 -13.24
N ALA A 129 -4.36 -7.09 -12.15
CA ALA A 129 -3.05 -7.75 -12.20
C ALA A 129 -3.10 -9.10 -12.92
N LYS A 130 -4.15 -9.90 -12.66
CA LYS A 130 -4.37 -11.19 -13.35
C LYS A 130 -4.63 -11.03 -14.84
N LYS A 131 -5.33 -9.96 -15.25
CA LYS A 131 -5.56 -9.66 -16.68
C LYS A 131 -4.28 -9.11 -17.32
N CYS A 132 -3.57 -8.23 -16.62
CA CYS A 132 -2.29 -7.66 -17.02
C CYS A 132 -1.27 -8.76 -17.36
N SER A 133 -1.14 -9.79 -16.50
CA SER A 133 -0.18 -10.87 -16.71
C SER A 133 -0.47 -11.76 -17.93
N LYS A 134 -1.65 -11.63 -18.55
CA LYS A 134 -2.00 -12.33 -19.79
C LYS A 134 -1.62 -11.55 -21.05
N ILE A 135 -1.20 -10.29 -20.91
CA ILE A 135 -0.77 -9.45 -22.03
C ILE A 135 0.68 -9.80 -22.36
N LYS A 136 0.97 -9.94 -23.65
CA LYS A 136 2.31 -10.26 -24.14
C LYS A 136 3.33 -9.23 -23.64
N ASN A 137 4.49 -9.70 -23.16
CA ASN A 137 5.59 -8.87 -22.65
C ASN A 137 5.23 -7.94 -21.46
N ALA A 138 4.14 -8.20 -20.74
CA ALA A 138 3.71 -7.39 -19.61
C ALA A 138 4.08 -7.99 -18.24
N GLU A 139 4.48 -9.27 -18.18
CA GLU A 139 4.61 -10.04 -16.94
C GLU A 139 5.45 -9.33 -15.86
N ALA A 140 6.64 -8.86 -16.24
CA ALA A 140 7.56 -8.15 -15.37
C ALA A 140 6.90 -6.93 -14.70
N GLU A 141 6.30 -6.04 -15.50
CA GLU A 141 5.67 -4.81 -15.01
C GLU A 141 4.40 -5.11 -14.17
N CYS A 142 3.61 -6.10 -14.59
CA CYS A 142 2.42 -6.53 -13.84
C CYS A 142 2.79 -7.13 -12.48
N ASN A 143 3.83 -7.96 -12.40
CA ASN A 143 4.31 -8.54 -11.14
C ASN A 143 4.86 -7.47 -10.20
N LYS A 144 5.56 -6.46 -10.74
CA LYS A 144 6.02 -5.30 -9.97
C LYS A 144 4.85 -4.59 -9.29
N TRP A 145 3.86 -4.16 -10.07
CA TRP A 145 2.73 -3.39 -9.52
C TRP A 145 1.77 -4.24 -8.66
N LYS A 146 1.61 -5.53 -8.97
CA LYS A 146 0.89 -6.47 -8.09
C LYS A 146 1.54 -6.56 -6.71
N THR A 147 2.86 -6.58 -6.65
CA THR A 147 3.60 -6.60 -5.38
C THR A 147 3.37 -5.32 -4.59
N MET A 148 3.41 -4.15 -5.24
CA MET A 148 3.12 -2.86 -4.60
C MET A 148 1.68 -2.75 -4.08
N LEU A 149 0.70 -3.31 -4.82
CA LEU A 149 -0.69 -3.38 -4.39
C LEU A 149 -0.84 -4.18 -3.09
N ILE A 150 -0.21 -5.36 -3.02
CA ILE A 150 -0.29 -6.24 -1.86
C ILE A 150 0.47 -5.64 -0.68
N GLU A 151 1.62 -4.99 -0.89
CA GLU A 151 2.32 -4.24 0.17
C GLU A 151 1.42 -3.18 0.79
N ALA A 152 0.76 -2.37 -0.04
CA ALA A 152 -0.10 -1.29 0.44
C ALA A 152 -1.23 -1.81 1.33
N TYR A 153 -1.76 -3.01 1.03
CA TYR A 153 -2.74 -3.69 1.86
C TYR A 153 -2.16 -4.17 3.21
N VAL A 154 -0.99 -4.82 3.19
CA VAL A 154 -0.35 -5.41 4.39
C VAL A 154 0.09 -4.33 5.39
N TYR A 155 0.77 -3.26 4.94
CA TYR A 155 1.44 -2.31 5.84
C TYR A 155 0.57 -1.15 6.35
N ARG A 156 -0.63 -0.95 5.81
CA ARG A 156 -1.47 0.21 6.19
C ARG A 156 -2.69 -0.12 7.03
N HIS A 157 -3.03 -1.39 7.21
CA HIS A 157 -4.07 -1.79 8.16
C HIS A 157 -3.49 -2.10 9.54
N LYS A 158 -3.88 -1.31 10.54
CA LYS A 158 -3.60 -1.57 11.98
C LYS A 158 -4.12 -2.95 12.47
N PHE A 159 -4.90 -3.68 11.66
CA PHE A 159 -5.69 -4.83 12.09
C PHE A 159 -5.36 -6.17 11.38
N ALA A 160 -4.43 -6.21 10.41
CA ALA A 160 -4.23 -7.44 9.63
C ALA A 160 -2.81 -7.59 9.06
N ILE A 161 -1.78 -7.56 9.91
CA ILE A 161 -0.62 -8.41 9.61
C ILE A 161 -1.06 -9.82 9.99
N ASP A 162 -1.83 -10.47 9.12
CA ASP A 162 -2.15 -11.88 9.25
C ASP A 162 -1.21 -12.70 8.36
N ARG A 163 -0.95 -13.95 8.78
CA ARG A 163 0.00 -14.84 8.11
C ARG A 163 -0.34 -15.07 6.64
N ILE A 164 -1.62 -15.08 6.27
CA ILE A 164 -2.06 -15.35 4.89
C ILE A 164 -1.72 -14.15 4.01
N SER A 165 -2.00 -12.94 4.47
CA SER A 165 -1.67 -11.71 3.74
C SER A 165 -0.16 -11.54 3.55
N VAL A 166 0.63 -11.84 4.58
CA VAL A 166 2.10 -11.84 4.48
C VAL A 166 2.59 -12.91 3.51
N GLN A 167 2.05 -14.13 3.55
CA GLN A 167 2.43 -15.19 2.61
C GLN A 167 2.13 -14.80 1.16
N LYS A 168 0.96 -14.22 0.88
CA LYS A 168 0.62 -13.69 -0.45
C LYS A 168 1.61 -12.61 -0.90
N PHE A 169 2.04 -11.75 0.02
CA PHE A 169 3.03 -10.73 -0.26
C PHE A 169 4.40 -11.35 -0.60
N LYS A 170 4.86 -12.34 0.16
CA LYS A 170 6.12 -13.07 -0.09
C LYS A 170 6.16 -13.66 -1.48
N GLU A 171 5.11 -14.37 -1.86
CA GLU A 171 5.04 -14.99 -3.18
C GLU A 171 4.99 -13.97 -4.31
N ALA A 172 4.26 -12.85 -4.11
CA ALA A 172 4.23 -11.77 -5.09
C ALA A 172 5.61 -11.11 -5.24
N TYR A 173 6.26 -10.77 -4.13
CA TYR A 173 7.60 -10.19 -4.09
C TYR A 173 8.63 -11.11 -4.76
N ALA A 174 8.65 -12.40 -4.43
CA ALA A 174 9.56 -13.36 -5.04
C ALA A 174 9.39 -13.45 -6.57
N ARG A 175 8.14 -13.43 -7.07
CA ARG A 175 7.86 -13.38 -8.52
C ARG A 175 8.32 -12.06 -9.15
N ALA A 176 8.09 -10.92 -8.50
CA ALA A 176 8.54 -9.62 -8.98
C ALA A 176 10.07 -9.52 -9.04
N LYS A 177 10.77 -10.02 -8.02
CA LYS A 177 12.23 -10.06 -7.95
C LYS A 177 12.83 -11.02 -8.98
N LYS A 178 12.18 -12.17 -9.24
CA LYS A 178 12.58 -13.11 -10.31
C LYS A 178 12.47 -12.48 -11.70
N THR A 179 11.40 -11.71 -11.94
CA THR A 179 11.13 -11.10 -13.25
C THR A 179 11.79 -9.74 -13.44
N ASN A 180 12.16 -9.06 -12.36
CA ASN A 180 12.86 -7.77 -12.35
C ASN A 180 13.93 -7.73 -11.24
N PRO A 181 15.07 -8.43 -11.41
CA PRO A 181 16.10 -8.50 -10.37
C PRO A 181 16.73 -7.14 -10.07
N ASP A 182 16.90 -6.28 -11.07
CA ASP A 182 17.59 -5.00 -10.93
C ASP A 182 16.65 -3.80 -10.72
N ASP A 183 15.34 -4.04 -10.61
CA ASP A 183 14.38 -2.96 -10.42
C ASP A 183 14.52 -2.30 -9.05
N LYS A 184 14.88 -1.02 -9.07
CA LYS A 184 15.15 -0.20 -7.88
C LYS A 184 13.95 -0.12 -6.94
N MET A 185 12.73 -0.09 -7.46
CA MET A 185 11.51 -0.02 -6.63
C MET A 185 11.28 -1.35 -5.90
N ILE A 186 11.51 -2.49 -6.55
CA ILE A 186 11.45 -3.80 -5.90
C ILE A 186 12.56 -3.96 -4.85
N ASN A 187 13.77 -3.49 -5.15
CA ASN A 187 14.89 -3.55 -4.21
C ASN A 187 14.66 -2.66 -2.98
N PHE A 188 14.22 -1.43 -3.21
CA PHE A 188 13.84 -0.51 -2.13
C PHE A 188 12.68 -1.07 -1.30
N LEU A 189 11.70 -1.74 -1.93
CA LEU A 189 10.61 -2.37 -1.20
C LEU A 189 11.12 -3.42 -0.19
N GLY A 190 12.09 -4.25 -0.57
CA GLY A 190 12.74 -5.18 0.35
C GLY A 190 13.43 -4.47 1.52
N THR A 191 14.18 -3.41 1.24
CA THR A 191 14.82 -2.55 2.26
C THR A 191 13.78 -1.94 3.21
N LYS A 192 12.72 -1.34 2.66
CA LYS A 192 11.63 -0.71 3.42
C LYS A 192 10.96 -1.70 4.36
N VAL A 193 10.59 -2.88 3.86
CA VAL A 193 9.97 -3.97 4.64
C VAL A 193 10.89 -4.41 5.77
N SER A 194 12.17 -4.62 5.49
CA SER A 194 13.17 -5.00 6.48
C SER A 194 13.28 -3.96 7.59
N CYS A 195 13.36 -2.68 7.21
CA CYS A 195 13.43 -1.57 8.17
C CYS A 195 12.17 -1.50 9.03
N GLU A 196 10.98 -1.59 8.43
CA GLU A 196 9.72 -1.53 9.17
C GLU A 196 9.59 -2.69 10.17
N VAL A 197 9.92 -3.93 9.77
CA VAL A 197 9.93 -5.09 10.68
C VAL A 197 10.90 -4.87 11.83
N LYS A 198 12.16 -4.52 11.53
CA LYS A 198 13.19 -4.28 12.56
C LYS A 198 12.80 -3.15 13.51
N LEU A 199 12.14 -2.10 13.02
CA LEU A 199 11.68 -0.98 13.86
C LEU A 199 10.43 -1.32 14.70
N MET A 200 9.59 -2.26 14.26
CA MET A 200 8.41 -2.71 15.01
C MET A 200 8.77 -3.65 16.18
N GLU A 201 9.76 -4.52 16.01
CA GLU A 201 10.21 -5.47 17.05
C GLU A 201 10.70 -4.77 18.33
N GLY A 202 11.25 -3.56 18.22
CA GLY A 202 11.71 -2.80 19.39
C GLY A 202 10.59 -2.24 20.28
N ASN A 203 9.34 -2.18 19.81
CA ASN A 203 8.26 -1.44 20.47
C ASN A 203 7.24 -2.32 21.24
N LYS A 204 7.23 -3.66 21.09
CA LYS A 204 6.26 -4.53 21.79
C LYS A 204 6.84 -5.88 22.20
N LYS A 205 6.87 -6.16 23.51
CA LYS A 205 7.53 -7.34 24.09
C LYS A 205 6.91 -8.71 23.74
N ASN A 206 5.61 -8.84 23.38
CA ASN A 206 5.01 -10.18 23.20
C ASN A 206 4.16 -10.44 21.93
N ALA A 207 3.58 -9.42 21.27
CA ALA A 207 2.65 -9.66 20.15
C ALA A 207 3.30 -9.71 18.75
N LEU A 208 4.55 -9.26 18.60
CA LEU A 208 5.22 -9.08 17.30
C LEU A 208 6.48 -9.93 17.13
N ARG A 209 6.76 -10.84 18.07
CA ARG A 209 7.99 -11.67 18.10
C ARG A 209 8.14 -12.62 16.89
N ASN A 210 7.07 -12.79 16.11
CA ASN A 210 7.02 -13.63 14.91
C ASN A 210 7.01 -12.84 13.59
N LEU A 211 7.17 -11.50 13.61
CA LEU A 211 7.19 -10.70 12.39
C LEU A 211 8.37 -11.06 11.49
N ASP A 212 9.59 -11.17 12.02
CA ASP A 212 10.75 -11.59 11.22
C ASP A 212 10.51 -12.93 10.52
N MET A 213 10.01 -13.92 11.25
CA MET A 213 9.64 -15.23 10.67
C MET A 213 8.59 -15.10 9.57
N TRP A 214 7.56 -14.27 9.77
CA TRP A 214 6.51 -14.08 8.77
C TRP A 214 7.04 -13.41 7.51
N PHE A 215 7.96 -12.44 7.63
CA PHE A 215 8.53 -11.72 6.50
C PHE A 215 9.82 -12.35 5.92
N LYS A 216 10.34 -13.43 6.52
CA LYS A 216 11.55 -14.15 6.07
C LYS A 216 11.59 -14.39 4.56
N GLY A 217 12.58 -13.85 3.85
CA GLY A 217 12.72 -13.98 2.39
C GLY A 217 12.15 -12.80 1.60
N ILE A 218 11.48 -11.86 2.27
CA ILE A 218 11.33 -10.47 1.79
C ILE A 218 12.27 -9.57 2.58
N ASN A 219 12.27 -9.72 3.91
CA ASN A 219 13.18 -8.97 4.76
C ASN A 219 14.58 -9.58 4.74
N ASN A 220 15.59 -8.72 4.89
CA ASN A 220 16.93 -9.18 5.20
C ASN A 220 17.04 -9.34 6.72
N SER A 221 17.01 -10.60 7.18
CA SER A 221 17.15 -10.97 8.58
C SER A 221 18.61 -11.02 9.05
N ASP A 222 19.57 -10.60 8.21
CA ASP A 222 20.97 -10.52 8.59
C ASP A 222 21.14 -9.55 9.77
N GLN A 223 21.84 -9.99 10.81
CA GLN A 223 22.22 -9.14 11.94
C GLN A 223 23.00 -7.90 11.47
N LYS A 224 23.72 -8.01 10.35
CA LYS A 224 24.47 -6.91 9.73
C LYS A 224 23.60 -5.93 8.93
N PHE A 225 22.31 -6.19 8.75
CA PHE A 225 21.41 -5.28 8.03
C PHE A 225 21.23 -3.98 8.82
N ASP A 226 21.85 -2.90 8.36
CA ASP A 226 21.71 -1.56 8.94
C ASP A 226 20.70 -0.73 8.15
N CYS A 227 19.57 -0.38 8.79
CA CYS A 227 18.49 0.35 8.14
C CYS A 227 18.94 1.68 7.54
N ILE A 228 19.83 2.40 8.24
CA ILE A 228 20.29 3.73 7.80
C ILE A 228 21.11 3.59 6.52
N THR A 229 22.15 2.74 6.56
CA THR A 229 23.04 2.49 5.42
C THR A 229 22.27 2.01 4.19
N GLU A 230 21.30 1.11 4.38
CA GLU A 230 20.51 0.56 3.29
C GLU A 230 19.48 1.55 2.72
N LEU A 231 18.89 2.41 3.56
CA LEU A 231 17.99 3.46 3.09
C LEU A 231 18.76 4.54 2.31
N LEU A 232 19.92 4.99 2.82
CA LEU A 232 20.72 6.07 2.21
C LEU A 232 21.12 5.80 0.75
N LYS A 233 21.23 4.54 0.33
CA LYS A 233 21.44 4.15 -1.08
C LYS A 233 20.38 4.74 -2.04
N TYR A 234 19.21 5.08 -1.52
CA TYR A 234 18.07 5.57 -2.30
C TYR A 234 17.70 7.03 -2.00
N GLU A 235 18.48 7.78 -1.21
CA GLU A 235 18.12 9.16 -0.80
C GLU A 235 17.91 10.08 -2.01
N ASN A 236 18.74 9.95 -3.05
CA ASN A 236 18.65 10.75 -4.27
C ASN A 236 17.67 10.17 -5.30
N GLU A 237 16.98 9.08 -4.98
CA GLU A 237 16.15 8.30 -5.92
C GLU A 237 14.73 8.05 -5.38
N ILE A 238 14.28 8.87 -4.42
CA ILE A 238 13.00 8.70 -3.70
C ILE A 238 11.81 8.55 -4.66
N GLU A 239 11.75 9.37 -5.72
CA GLU A 239 10.67 9.30 -6.71
C GLU A 239 10.77 8.06 -7.60
N ILE A 240 11.98 7.69 -8.01
CA ILE A 240 12.27 6.51 -8.85
C ILE A 240 11.83 5.23 -8.15
N VAL A 241 12.08 5.13 -6.84
CA VAL A 241 11.66 3.99 -6.02
C VAL A 241 10.18 4.02 -5.63
N GLY A 242 9.41 4.99 -6.14
CA GLY A 242 7.97 5.09 -5.89
C GLY A 242 7.61 5.46 -4.45
N SER A 243 8.54 6.10 -3.74
CA SER A 243 8.31 6.71 -2.43
C SER A 243 8.05 8.21 -2.58
N TYR A 244 7.85 8.90 -1.46
CA TYR A 244 7.83 10.35 -1.42
C TYR A 244 8.57 10.83 -0.16
N PRO A 245 9.07 12.07 -0.13
CA PRO A 245 9.96 12.56 0.93
C PRO A 245 9.42 12.31 2.34
N GLY A 246 8.13 12.60 2.57
CA GLY A 246 7.50 12.40 3.86
C GLY A 246 7.43 10.95 4.34
N GLU A 247 7.37 9.96 3.45
CA GLU A 247 7.41 8.54 3.83
C GLU A 247 8.84 8.03 4.00
N TYR A 248 9.73 8.40 3.08
CA TYR A 248 11.13 8.01 3.10
C TYR A 248 11.87 8.56 4.32
N TYR A 249 11.86 9.88 4.51
CA TYR A 249 12.59 10.52 5.60
C TYR A 249 11.97 10.25 6.97
N TYR A 250 10.68 9.94 7.04
CA TYR A 250 10.08 9.43 8.27
C TYR A 250 10.64 8.06 8.68
N LEU A 251 10.82 7.15 7.72
CA LEU A 251 11.40 5.84 7.99
C LEU A 251 12.89 5.97 8.39
N LEU A 252 13.64 6.81 7.70
CA LEU A 252 15.04 7.11 8.02
C LEU A 252 15.20 7.77 9.40
N GLY A 253 14.36 8.77 9.72
CA GLY A 253 14.35 9.42 11.02
C GLY A 253 14.02 8.45 12.17
N ARG A 254 13.08 7.52 11.96
CA ARG A 254 12.83 6.42 12.91
C ARG A 254 14.04 5.51 13.09
N ALA A 255 14.79 5.24 12.03
CA ALA A 255 16.01 4.42 12.10
C ALA A 255 17.11 5.11 12.93
N TYR A 256 17.37 6.40 12.68
CA TYR A 256 18.30 7.20 13.48
C TYR A 256 17.88 7.29 14.97
N ALA A 257 16.60 7.56 15.23
CA ALA A 257 16.07 7.63 16.59
C ALA A 257 16.25 6.29 17.34
N LYS A 258 16.07 5.15 16.65
CA LYS A 258 16.31 3.83 17.25
C LYS A 258 17.78 3.60 17.62
N GLN A 259 18.72 4.22 16.90
CA GLN A 259 20.15 4.22 17.23
C GLN A 259 20.54 5.34 18.22
N LYS A 260 19.56 6.01 18.84
CA LYS A 260 19.75 7.14 19.76
C LYS A 260 20.47 8.33 19.13
N ASN A 261 20.47 8.45 17.81
CA ASN A 261 20.98 9.62 17.11
C ASN A 261 19.82 10.60 16.87
N ASN A 262 19.44 11.33 17.93
CA ASN A 262 18.27 12.22 17.89
C ASN A 262 18.49 13.42 16.97
N GLN A 263 19.70 13.97 16.89
CA GLN A 263 20.04 15.08 16.00
C GLN A 263 19.75 14.73 14.53
N LYS A 264 20.33 13.65 14.01
CA LYS A 264 20.07 13.20 12.62
C LYS A 264 18.62 12.78 12.41
N ALA A 265 17.97 12.24 13.45
CA ALA A 265 16.55 11.92 13.38
C ALA A 265 15.71 13.19 13.18
N LEU A 266 15.96 14.26 13.95
CA LEU A 266 15.27 15.54 13.82
C LEU A 266 15.50 16.17 12.43
N GLU A 267 16.73 16.17 11.93
CA GLU A 267 17.05 16.64 10.56
C GLU A 267 16.23 15.90 9.49
N CYS A 268 16.14 14.57 9.60
CA CYS A 268 15.31 13.76 8.70
C CYS A 268 13.82 14.14 8.82
N LEU A 269 13.32 14.36 10.04
CA LEU A 269 11.91 14.71 10.25
C LEU A 269 11.59 16.11 9.71
N VAL A 270 12.53 17.05 9.75
CA VAL A 270 12.40 18.36 9.09
C VAL A 270 12.29 18.18 7.57
N LYS A 271 13.19 17.39 6.96
CA LYS A 271 13.10 17.05 5.52
C LYS A 271 11.76 16.37 5.18
N ALA A 272 11.27 15.47 6.04
CA ALA A 272 9.98 14.79 5.84
C ALA A 272 8.79 15.78 5.84
N ARG A 273 8.84 16.85 6.65
CA ARG A 273 7.79 17.88 6.74
C ARG A 273 7.75 18.81 5.54
N GLN A 274 8.87 18.99 4.84
CA GLN A 274 8.94 19.80 3.61
C GLN A 274 8.28 19.11 2.40
N GLY A 275 7.96 17.82 2.51
CA GLY A 275 7.25 17.10 1.44
C GLY A 275 5.81 17.59 1.22
N PRO A 276 5.29 17.51 -0.03
CA PRO A 276 3.98 18.06 -0.37
C PRO A 276 2.81 17.33 0.33
N ILE A 277 1.89 18.11 0.90
CA ILE A 277 0.70 17.60 1.62
C ILE A 277 -0.55 17.72 0.73
N VAL A 278 -0.61 16.87 -0.30
CA VAL A 278 -1.67 16.92 -1.32
C VAL A 278 -2.92 16.07 -1.00
N CYS A 279 -2.79 14.96 -0.27
CA CYS A 279 -3.88 13.98 -0.09
C CYS A 279 -3.93 13.41 1.33
N GLN A 280 -4.98 12.64 1.63
CA GLN A 280 -5.21 12.08 2.96
C GLN A 280 -4.04 11.20 3.45
N LYS A 281 -3.37 10.49 2.52
CA LYS A 281 -2.16 9.70 2.79
C LYS A 281 -1.01 10.57 3.32
N THR A 282 -0.73 11.69 2.64
CA THR A 282 0.38 12.59 3.01
C THR A 282 0.05 13.37 4.29
N ARG A 283 -1.21 13.79 4.49
CA ARG A 283 -1.70 14.37 5.77
C ARG A 283 -1.49 13.43 6.95
N SER A 284 -1.91 12.16 6.81
CA SER A 284 -1.74 11.16 7.89
C SER A 284 -0.27 10.88 8.19
N LYS A 285 0.60 10.86 7.18
CA LYS A 285 2.04 10.68 7.40
C LYS A 285 2.66 11.91 8.06
N ASN A 286 2.32 13.12 7.61
CA ASN A 286 2.82 14.36 8.18
C ASN A 286 2.46 14.49 9.67
N LYS A 287 1.24 14.08 10.06
CA LYS A 287 0.86 13.97 11.47
C LYS A 287 1.80 13.07 12.28
N LYS A 288 2.12 11.87 11.76
CA LYS A 288 3.07 10.94 12.42
C LYS A 288 4.50 11.48 12.49
N VAL A 289 4.92 12.23 11.48
CA VAL A 289 6.22 12.93 11.46
C VAL A 289 6.27 13.95 12.58
N GLN A 290 5.22 14.77 12.70
CA GLN A 290 5.09 15.78 13.75
C GLN A 290 5.12 15.15 15.14
N GLU A 291 4.31 14.11 15.38
CA GLU A 291 4.27 13.39 16.66
C GLU A 291 5.65 12.86 17.08
N LEU A 292 6.42 12.30 16.13
CA LEU A 292 7.76 11.79 16.43
C LEU A 292 8.76 12.94 16.65
N TYR A 293 8.66 14.01 15.88
CA TYR A 293 9.52 15.19 16.02
C TYR A 293 9.36 15.79 17.42
N GLU A 294 8.13 16.05 17.85
CA GLU A 294 7.82 16.61 19.17
C GLU A 294 8.35 15.70 20.29
N LYS A 295 8.15 14.38 20.16
CA LYS A 295 8.63 13.42 21.15
C LYS A 295 10.16 13.45 21.29
N LEU A 296 10.89 13.49 20.18
CA LEU A 296 12.36 13.53 20.19
C LEU A 296 12.86 14.89 20.68
N TYR A 297 12.23 15.97 20.25
CA TYR A 297 12.61 17.33 20.63
C TYR A 297 12.44 17.56 22.14
N ILE A 298 11.29 17.18 22.70
CA ILE A 298 11.06 17.27 24.15
C ILE A 298 12.08 16.39 24.90
N GLY A 299 12.35 15.17 24.44
CA GLY A 299 13.31 14.28 25.08
C GLY A 299 14.76 14.76 25.06
N GLU A 300 15.13 15.64 24.12
CA GLU A 300 16.48 16.19 23.97
C GLU A 300 16.65 17.53 24.69
N TYR A 301 15.60 18.37 24.69
CA TYR A 301 15.71 19.78 25.06
C TYR A 301 14.80 20.22 26.23
N ALA A 302 13.94 19.35 26.76
CA ALA A 302 13.19 19.67 27.98
C ALA A 302 14.02 19.27 29.20
N GLU A 303 14.27 20.24 30.09
CA GLU A 303 14.79 19.96 31.44
C GLU A 303 13.75 19.16 32.23
N HIS A 304 14.22 18.14 32.95
CA HIS A 304 13.40 17.33 33.87
C HIS A 304 13.40 17.92 35.28
#